data_AF-A0A2E2K6I6-F1
#
_entry.id   AF-A0A2E2K6I6-F1
#
_cell.length_a   1.000
_cell.length_b   1.000
_cell.length_c   1.000
_cell.angle_alpha   90.00
_cell.angle_beta   90.00
_cell.angle_gamma   90.00
#
_symmetry.space_group_name_H-M   'P 1'
#
loop_
_entity.id
_entity.type
_entity.pdbx_description
1 polymer ?
#
loop_
_entity_poly.entity_id
_entity_poly.type
_entity_poly.pdbx_seq_one_letter_code
_entity_poly.pdbx_strand_id
1 'polypeptide(L)' 'MDVVQALILAVIQGLTEFLPVSSSGHLVLPAALLGWDDQGLAFDVAVHF' A
#
# COMPACT_ATOMS: atom_id res chain seq x y z
N MET A 1 -8.76 -7.68 4.46
CA MET A 1 -7.38 -7.79 3.94
C MET A 1 -7.00 -9.25 3.74
N ASP A 2 -6.98 -9.71 2.49
CA ASP A 2 -6.44 -11.03 2.14
C ASP A 2 -4.90 -11.00 2.09
N VAL A 3 -4.25 -12.15 2.30
CA VAL A 3 -2.80 -12.31 2.24
C VAL A 3 -2.26 -11.89 0.88
N VAL A 4 -2.99 -12.20 -0.20
CA VAL A 4 -2.60 -11.82 -1.57
C VAL A 4 -2.61 -10.30 -1.71
N GLN A 5 -3.61 -9.60 -1.17
CA GLN A 5 -3.68 -8.14 -1.21
C GLN A 5 -2.53 -7.51 -0.43
N ALA A 6 -2.22 -8.03 0.77
CA ALA A 6 -1.10 -7.53 1.57
C ALA A 6 0.25 -7.69 0.85
N LEU A 7 0.44 -8.80 0.15
CA LEU A 7 1.67 -9.09 -0.59
C LEU A 7 1.81 -8.16 -1.81
N ILE A 8 0.70 -7.88 -2.53
CA ILE A 8 0.67 -6.92 -3.63
C ILE A 8 1.03 -5.51 -3.13
N LEU A 9 0.42 -5.07 -2.04
CA LEU A 9 0.66 -3.73 -1.48
C LEU A 9 2.10 -3.57 -0.97
N ALA A 10 2.66 -4.58 -0.32
CA ALA A 10 4.05 -4.55 0.12
C ALA A 10 5.04 -4.45 -1.05
N VAL A 11 4.77 -5.12 -2.17
CA VAL A 11 5.57 -4.98 -3.40
C VAL A 11 5.43 -3.59 -4.00
N ILE A 12 4.21 -3.06 -4.09
CA ILE A 12 3.95 -1.72 -4.62
C ILE A 12 4.66 -0.65 -3.77
N GLN A 13 4.54 -0.74 -2.45
CA GLN A 13 5.25 0.16 -1.53
C GLN A 13 6.75 0.09 -1.79
N GLY A 14 7.32 -1.12 -1.77
CA GLY A 14 8.76 -1.29 -1.95
C GLY A 14 9.29 -0.83 -3.30
N LEU A 15 8.47 -0.84 -4.35
CA LEU A 15 8.85 -0.27 -5.63
C LEU A 15 8.71 1.26 -5.64
N THR A 16 7.62 1.79 -5.09
CA THR A 16 7.28 3.22 -5.19
C THR A 16 8.02 4.10 -4.18
N GLU A 17 8.52 3.53 -3.07
CA GLU A 17 9.37 4.17 -2.06
C GLU A 17 10.61 4.85 -2.69
N PHE A 18 11.21 4.20 -3.68
CA PHE A 18 12.42 4.68 -4.36
C PHE A 18 12.13 5.61 -5.55
N LEU A 19 10.86 5.77 -5.93
CA LEU A 19 10.45 6.65 -7.01
C LEU A 19 9.83 7.93 -6.42
N PRO A 20 10.05 9.12 -7.01
CA PRO A 20 9.46 10.37 -6.52
C PRO A 20 7.97 10.48 -6.92
N VAL A 21 7.15 9.51 -6.52
CA VAL A 21 5.75 9.32 -6.97
C VAL A 21 4.73 9.19 -5.84
N SER A 22 5.09 9.48 -4.59
CA SER A 22 4.26 9.32 -3.38
C SER A 22 3.84 7.86 -3.12
N SER A 23 4.57 7.18 -2.25
CA SER A 23 4.32 5.77 -1.91
C SER A 23 3.00 5.56 -1.14
N SER A 24 2.66 6.44 -0.20
CA SER A 24 1.40 6.38 0.57
C SER A 24 0.14 6.50 -0.28
N GLY A 25 0.19 7.23 -1.39
CA GLY A 25 -0.93 7.32 -2.33
C GLY A 25 -1.26 5.97 -2.97
N HIS A 26 -0.25 5.14 -3.23
CA HIS A 26 -0.42 3.83 -3.84
C HIS A 26 -1.01 2.79 -2.89
N LEU A 27 -0.89 2.99 -1.58
CA LEU A 27 -1.51 2.14 -0.55
C LEU A 27 -2.99 2.48 -0.31
N VAL A 28 -3.37 3.75 -0.47
CA VAL A 28 -4.76 4.23 -0.30
C VAL A 28 -5.63 4.02 -1.55
N LEU A 29 -5.04 4.09 -2.75
CA LEU A 29 -5.77 3.99 -4.02
C LEU A 29 -6.59 2.69 -4.18
N PRO A 30 -6.09 1.49 -3.81
CA PRO A 30 -6.85 0.24 -3.93
C PRO A 30 -8.11 0.23 -3.06
N ALA A 31 -8.05 0.78 -1.84
CA ALA A 31 -9.24 0.93 -1.01
C ALA A 31 -10.25 1.91 -1.64
N ALA A 32 -9.77 3.03 -2.17
CA ALA A 32 -10.61 4.06 -2.79
C ALA A 32 -11.23 3.66 -4.14
N LEU A 33 -10.56 2.81 -4.93
CA LEU A 33 -10.97 2.48 -6.31
C LEU A 33 -11.49 1.05 -6.48
N LEU A 34 -10.95 0.09 -5.73
CA LEU A 34 -11.26 -1.34 -5.89
C LEU A 34 -12.15 -1.88 -4.76
N GLY A 35 -12.54 -1.03 -3.81
CA GLY A 35 -13.34 -1.40 -2.64
C GLY A 35 -12.61 -2.35 -1.69
N TRP A 36 -11.28 -2.29 -1.67
CA TRP A 36 -10.49 -3.05 -0.70
C TRP A 36 -10.64 -2.45 0.70
N ASP A 37 -10.47 -3.29 1.72
CA ASP A 37 -10.43 -2.80 3.11
C ASP A 37 -9.24 -1.87 3.28
N ASP A 38 -9.46 -0.72 3.91
CA ASP A 38 -8.40 0.21 4.31
C ASP A 38 -7.46 -0.49 5.31
N GLN A 39 -6.17 -0.52 4.94
CA GLN A 39 -5.12 -1.14 5.74
C GLN A 39 -4.66 -0.20 6.88
N GLY A 40 -5.02 1.08 6.81
CA GLY A 40 -4.77 2.09 7.82
C GLY A 40 -3.29 2.47 7.97
N LEU A 41 -3.05 3.56 8.71
CA LEU A 41 -1.70 4.12 8.92
C LEU A 41 -0.70 3.13 9.55
N ALA A 42 -1.18 2.14 10.30
CA ALA A 42 -0.31 1.14 10.91
C ALA A 42 0.36 0.23 9.88
N PHE A 43 -0.32 -0.08 8.77
CA PHE A 43 0.23 -0.87 7.69
C PHE A 43 1.27 -0.07 6.92
N ASP A 44 0.94 1.18 6.54
CA ASP A 44 1.86 2.09 5.85
C ASP A 44 3.19 2.19 6.59
N VAL A 45 3.16 2.40 7.91
CA VAL A 45 4.38 2.45 8.75
C VAL A 45 5.11 1.11 8.80
N ALA A 46 4.39 -0.01 8.80
CA ALA A 46 4.99 -1.35 8.85
C ALA A 46 5.72 -1.74 7.55
N VAL A 47 5.28 -1.21 6.41
CA VAL A 47 5.89 -1.49 5.10
C VAL A 47 6.79 -0.37 4.57
N HIS A 48 6.92 0.73 5.31
CA HIS A 48 7.79 1.86 4.97
C HIS A 48 9.23 1.58 5.39
N PHE A 49 10.19 1.69 4.47
CA PHE A 49 11.62 1.38 4.72
C PHE A 49 12.60 2.29 3.99
#